data_AF-A0A7C4IH30-F1
#
_entry.id   AF-A0A7C4IH30-F1
#
_cell.length_a   1.000
_cell.length_b   1.000
_cell.length_c   1.000
_cell.angle_alpha   90.00
_cell.angle_beta   90.00
_cell.angle_gamma   90.00
#
_symmetry.space_group_name_H-M   'P 1'
#
loop_
_entity.id
_entity.type
_entity.pdbx_description
1 polymer ?
#
loop_
_entity_poly.entity_id
_entity_poly.type
_entity_poly.pdbx_seq_one_letter_code
_entity_poly.pdbx_strand_id
1 'polypeptide(L)' 'FCFTKLTEAQALSNAWLWMYNNERPHKSLGYKTPVAFMQECRRSVAS' A
#
# COMPACT_ATOMS: atom_id res chain seq x y z
N PHE A 1 -9.81 -11.26 17.79
CA PHE A 1 -10.28 -11.69 16.45
C PHE A 1 -9.55 -12.97 16.12
N CYS A 2 -10.24 -14.03 15.72
CA CYS A 2 -9.63 -15.30 15.29
C CYS A 2 -10.20 -15.66 13.92
N PHE A 3 -9.35 -15.98 12.95
CA PHE A 3 -9.78 -16.42 11.63
C PHE A 3 -10.10 -17.92 11.68
N THR A 4 -11.20 -18.31 11.04
CA THR A 4 -11.62 -19.73 11.03
C THR A 4 -11.06 -20.47 9.82
N LYS A 5 -10.65 -19.74 8.78
CA LYS A 5 -10.07 -20.26 7.53
C LYS A 5 -8.92 -19.38 7.07
N LEU A 6 -7.88 -20.01 6.51
CA LEU A 6 -6.74 -19.30 5.93
C LEU A 6 -7.16 -18.35 4.80
N THR A 7 -8.18 -18.72 4.02
CA THR A 7 -8.67 -17.92 2.90
C THR A 7 -9.25 -16.58 3.33
N GLU A 8 -9.95 -16.52 4.47
CA GLU A 8 -10.44 -15.25 5.04
C GLU A 8 -9.28 -14.35 5.45
N ALA A 9 -8.30 -14.91 6.16
CA ALA A 9 -7.12 -14.17 6.59
C ALA A 9 -6.35 -13.61 5.39
N GLN A 10 -6.19 -14.40 4.31
CA GLN A 10 -5.55 -13.97 3.07
C GLN A 10 -6.34 -12.86 2.37
N ALA A 11 -7.67 -13.01 2.23
CA ALA A 11 -8.51 -12.02 1.58
C ALA A 11 -8.42 -10.65 2.28
N LEU A 12 -8.52 -10.64 3.61
CA LEU A 12 -8.43 -9.42 4.40
C LEU A 12 -7.02 -8.82 4.36
N SER A 13 -5.98 -9.65 4.40
CA SER A 13 -4.59 -9.19 4.28
C SER A 13 -4.34 -8.54 2.91
N ASN A 14 -4.87 -9.12 1.84
CA ASN A 14 -4.74 -8.57 0.49
C ASN A 14 -5.50 -7.25 0.34
N ALA A 15 -6.72 -7.16 0.88
CA ALA A 15 -7.49 -5.93 0.90
C ALA A 15 -6.74 -4.82 1.67
N TRP A 16 -6.19 -5.15 2.84
CA TRP A 16 -5.40 -4.22 3.64
C TRP A 16 -4.14 -3.75 2.90
N LEU A 17 -3.41 -4.66 2.28
CA LEU A 17 -2.20 -4.34 1.51
C LEU A 17 -2.52 -3.39 0.36
N TRP A 18 -3.64 -3.62 -0.32
CA TRP A 18 -4.08 -2.75 -1.41
C TRP A 18 -4.39 -1.33 -0.91
N MET A 19 -5.20 -1.20 0.15
CA MET A 19 -5.52 0.10 0.75
C MET A 19 -4.27 0.83 1.26
N TYR A 20 -3.37 0.11 1.92
CA TYR A 20 -2.10 0.68 2.42
C TYR A 20 -1.27 1.27 1.28
N ASN A 21 -1.11 0.53 0.18
CA ASN A 21 -0.25 0.94 -0.92
C ASN A 21 -0.87 1.99 -1.84
N ASN A 22 -2.21 2.02 -1.97
CA ASN A 22 -2.89 2.84 -2.98
C ASN A 22 -3.66 4.02 -2.39
N GLU A 23 -4.19 3.91 -1.17
CA GLU A 23 -5.10 4.92 -0.62
C GLU A 23 -4.54 5.65 0.58
N ARG A 24 -3.69 5.01 1.39
CA ARG A 24 -3.25 5.58 2.66
C ARG A 24 -2.03 6.50 2.47
N PRO A 25 -2.12 7.80 2.78
CA PRO A 25 -0.97 8.69 2.71
C PRO A 25 -0.08 8.54 3.95
N HIS A 26 1.23 8.64 3.75
CA HIS A 26 2.22 8.51 4.84
C HIS A 26 3.03 9.79 4.98
N LYS A 27 3.10 10.32 6.21
CA LYS A 27 3.89 11.53 6.52
C LYS A 27 5.35 11.40 6.11
N SER A 28 5.96 10.23 6.31
CA SER A 28 7.35 9.94 5.91
C SER A 28 7.58 9.99 4.39
N LEU A 29 6.52 9.84 3.59
CA LEU A 29 6.56 9.94 2.13
C LEU A 29 6.07 11.32 1.63
N GLY A 30 6.07 12.33 2.51
CA GLY A 30 5.55 13.66 2.18
C GLY A 30 4.04 13.67 1.98
N TYR A 31 3.31 12.87 2.78
CA TYR A 31 1.86 12.69 2.68
C TYR A 31 1.40 12.10 1.34
N LYS A 32 2.21 11.21 0.76
CA LYS A 32 1.86 10.43 -0.44
C LYS A 32 1.59 8.98 -0.08
N THR A 33 0.84 8.29 -0.94
CA THR A 33 0.72 6.84 -0.88
C THR A 33 2.00 6.18 -1.40
N PRO A 34 2.31 4.93 -1.02
CA PRO A 34 3.51 4.24 -1.49
C PRO A 34 3.59 4.16 -3.02
N VAL A 35 2.45 3.92 -3.70
CA VAL A 35 2.41 3.90 -5.17
C VAL A 35 2.70 5.27 -5.77
N ALA A 36 2.10 6.34 -5.25
CA ALA A 36 2.35 7.69 -5.74
C ALA A 36 3.82 8.11 -5.56
N PHE A 37 4.40 7.80 -4.40
CA PHE A 37 5.81 8.06 -4.12
C PHE A 37 6.74 7.29 -5.08
N MET A 38 6.47 6.00 -5.32
CA MET A 38 7.24 5.20 -6.28
C MET A 38 7.21 5.79 -7.70
N GLN A 39 6.04 6.26 -8.15
CA GLN A 39 5.91 6.88 -9.48
C GLN A 39 6.69 8.19 -9.60
N GLU A 40 6.81 8.95 -8.51
CA GLU A 40 7.64 10.16 -8.46
C GLU A 40 9.12 9.79 -8.52
N CYS A 41 9.57 8.83 -7.72
CA CYS A 41 10.96 8.34 -7.77
C CYS A 41 11.35 7.86 -9.17
N ARG A 42 10.45 7.13 -9.86
CA ARG A 42 10.68 6.68 -11.24
C ARG A 42 10.86 7.84 -12.22
N ARG A 43 10.11 8.92 -12.05
CA ARG A 43 10.24 10.13 -12.89
C ARG A 43 11.57 10.83 -12.67
N SER A 44 12.01 10.93 -11.40
CA SER A 44 13.29 11.57 -11.07
C SER A 44 14.50 10.78 -11.56
N VAL A 45 14.41 9.45 -11.66
CA VAL A 45 15.51 8.61 -12.19
C VAL A 45 15.58 8.64 -13.73
N ALA A 46 14.48 8.95 -14.41
CA ALA A 46 14.41 9.00 -15.86
C ALA A 46 14.77 10.36 -16.47
N SER A 47 15.06 11.37 -15.63
CA SER A 47 15.47 12.72 -16.03
C SER A 47 16.97 12.93 -15.79
#